data_AF-A0A2N0MSZ4-F1
#
_entry.id   AF-A0A2N0MSZ4-F1
#
_cell.length_a   1.000
_cell.length_b   1.000
_cell.length_c   1.000
_cell.angle_alpha   90.00
_cell.angle_beta   90.00
_cell.angle_gamma   90.00
#
_symmetry.space_group_name_H-M   'P 1'
#
loop_
_entity.id
_entity.type
_entity.pdbx_description
1 polymer ?
#
loop_
_entity_poly.entity_id
_entity_poly.type
_entity_poly.pdbx_seq_one_letter_code
_entity_poly.pdbx_strand_id
1 'polypeptide(L)'
;MGVWLGWDINNPFGRPNLPSWQQRTDYLKDLLDEDLGRNLMLSHDWNIVLTRLASPGFPTREENPDGYLWLTRAVIPRLKRAGVGQSVIDELMKGNPKRYFEGLKPGS
;
A
#
# COMPACT_ATOMS: atom_id res chain seq x y z
N MET A 1 20.32 0.73 -12.04
CA MET A 1 20.24 0.42 -10.59
C MET A 1 18.91 0.95 -10.10
N GLY A 2 18.17 0.19 -9.29
CA GLY A 2 16.86 0.58 -8.78
C GLY A 2 16.71 0.20 -7.32
N VAL A 3 15.55 0.50 -6.74
CA VAL A 3 15.18 0.16 -5.36
C VAL A 3 13.83 -0.54 -5.34
N TRP A 4 13.61 -1.37 -4.32
CA TRP A 4 12.29 -1.84 -3.94
C TRP A 4 11.59 -0.74 -3.14
N LEU A 5 10.36 -0.38 -3.50
CA LEU A 5 9.62 0.68 -2.81
C LEU A 5 8.37 0.11 -2.13
N GLY A 6 8.31 0.26 -0.81
CA GLY A 6 7.13 -0.06 -0.02
C GLY A 6 6.14 1.11 -0.01
N TRP A 7 4.96 0.89 -0.59
CA TRP A 7 3.82 1.78 -0.47
C TRP A 7 3.08 1.46 0.84
N ASP A 8 3.64 1.99 1.94
CA ASP A 8 3.35 1.51 3.29
C ASP A 8 2.28 2.34 4.03
N ILE A 9 2.04 3.61 3.72
CA ILE A 9 1.08 4.44 4.50
C ILE A 9 -0.37 4.28 3.97
N ASN A 10 -0.92 3.07 4.08
CA ASN A 10 -2.31 2.78 3.72
C ASN A 10 -3.17 2.44 4.93
N ASN A 11 -3.81 3.48 5.45
CA ASN A 11 -4.88 3.37 6.44
C ASN A 11 -5.97 4.43 6.12
N PRO A 12 -7.15 4.36 6.76
CA PRO A 12 -8.29 5.22 6.40
C PRO A 12 -8.07 6.72 6.65
N PHE A 13 -7.13 7.10 7.51
CA PHE A 13 -6.96 8.49 7.97
C PHE A 13 -5.69 9.13 7.41
N GLY A 14 -4.66 8.33 7.11
CA GLY A 14 -3.35 8.84 6.76
C GLY A 14 -2.68 9.58 7.93
N ARG A 15 -1.74 10.46 7.60
CA ARG A 15 -1.08 11.34 8.57
C ARG A 15 -1.48 12.80 8.31
N PRO A 16 -1.43 13.69 9.33
CA PRO A 16 -1.61 15.12 9.11
C PRO A 16 -0.67 15.63 8.00
N ASN A 17 -1.19 16.47 7.11
CA ASN A 17 -0.49 17.05 5.95
C ASN A 17 -0.11 16.07 4.82
N LEU A 18 -0.62 14.84 4.84
CA LEU A 18 -0.53 13.94 3.68
C LEU A 18 -1.84 13.95 2.88
N PRO A 19 -1.81 13.62 1.57
CA PRO A 19 -3.01 13.41 0.78
C PRO A 19 -3.90 12.34 1.42
N SER A 20 -5.22 12.39 1.19
CA SER A 20 -6.15 11.36 1.67
C SER A 20 -5.80 9.97 1.13
N TRP A 21 -6.29 8.90 1.74
CA TRP A 21 -6.01 7.55 1.24
C TRP A 21 -6.53 7.35 -0.19
N GLN A 22 -7.63 8.01 -0.56
CA GLN A 22 -8.15 8.00 -1.93
C GLN A 22 -7.15 8.67 -2.88
N GLN A 23 -6.68 9.88 -2.55
CA GLN A 23 -5.69 10.60 -3.37
C GLN A 23 -4.39 9.81 -3.49
N ARG A 24 -3.92 9.18 -2.41
CA ARG A 24 -2.76 8.28 -2.46
C ARG A 24 -3.01 7.08 -3.36
N THR A 25 -4.21 6.49 -3.33
CA THR A 25 -4.57 5.38 -4.22
C THR A 25 -4.64 5.83 -5.68
N ASP A 26 -5.05 7.06 -5.93
CA ASP A 26 -5.09 7.65 -7.27
C ASP A 26 -3.67 7.91 -7.79
N TYR A 27 -2.77 8.46 -6.96
CA TYR A 27 -1.35 8.56 -7.33
C TYR A 27 -0.68 7.20 -7.55
N LEU A 28 -1.03 6.19 -6.74
CA LEU A 28 -0.56 4.83 -6.99
C LEU A 28 -1.04 4.35 -8.36
N LYS A 29 -2.28 4.64 -8.75
CA LYS A 29 -2.78 4.31 -10.09
C LYS A 29 -1.97 4.99 -11.18
N ASP A 30 -1.67 6.28 -11.06
CA ASP A 30 -0.86 7.00 -12.04
C ASP A 30 0.51 6.33 -12.25
N LEU A 31 1.17 5.92 -11.16
CA LEU A 31 2.43 5.17 -11.24
C LEU A 31 2.28 3.82 -11.95
N LEU A 32 1.17 3.13 -11.73
CA LEU A 32 0.90 1.85 -12.40
C LEU A 32 0.63 2.04 -13.90
N ASP A 33 0.00 3.14 -14.30
CA ASP A 33 -0.24 3.48 -15.71
C ASP A 33 1.04 3.83 -16.46
N GLU A 34 2.04 4.35 -15.74
CA GLU A 34 3.38 4.61 -16.26
C GLU A 34 4.31 3.37 -16.24
N ASP A 35 3.78 2.17 -15.96
CA ASP A 35 4.54 0.91 -15.81
C ASP A 35 5.59 0.93 -14.68
N LEU A 36 5.43 1.81 -13.69
CA LEU A 36 6.32 1.93 -12.52
C LEU A 36 5.97 0.92 -11.41
N GLY A 37 5.03 0.00 -11.65
CA GLY A 37 4.60 -1.05 -10.73
C GLY A 37 5.62 -2.15 -10.43
N ARG A 38 6.65 -2.30 -11.25
CA ARG A 38 7.53 -3.50 -11.27
C ARG A 38 8.38 -3.70 -10.02
N ASN A 39 8.59 -2.66 -9.22
CA ASN A 39 9.34 -2.72 -7.95
C ASN A 39 8.53 -2.17 -6.75
N LEU A 40 7.21 -2.00 -6.90
CA LEU A 40 6.32 -1.47 -5.87
C LEU A 40 5.68 -2.59 -5.04
N MET A 41 5.67 -2.46 -3.72
CA MET A 41 5.00 -3.41 -2.83
C MET A 41 3.96 -2.67 -1.99
N LEU A 42 2.76 -3.23 -1.87
CA LEU A 42 1.68 -2.57 -1.13
C LEU A 42 1.62 -3.09 0.32
N SER A 43 1.63 -2.18 1.29
CA SER A 43 1.58 -2.48 2.72
C SER A 43 0.72 -1.44 3.47
N HIS A 44 0.64 -1.52 4.80
CA HIS A 44 -0.29 -0.77 5.65
C HIS A 44 0.36 0.20 6.64
N ASP A 45 1.65 0.00 6.98
CA ASP A 45 2.34 0.66 8.11
C ASP A 45 1.50 0.54 9.40
N TRP A 46 0.79 -0.59 9.52
CA TRP A 46 -0.15 -0.87 10.60
C TRP A 46 0.58 -1.51 11.77
N ASN A 47 0.45 -0.90 12.95
CA ASN A 47 1.11 -1.37 14.15
C ASN A 47 0.30 -2.47 14.88
N ILE A 48 0.95 -3.61 15.15
CA ILE A 48 0.54 -4.54 16.21
C ILE A 48 1.17 -3.99 17.52
N VAL A 49 0.36 -3.32 18.34
CA VAL A 49 0.47 -3.24 19.82
C VAL A 49 1.24 -2.07 20.51
N LEU A 50 0.50 -1.48 21.48
CA LEU A 50 0.80 -0.66 22.68
C LEU A 50 1.48 0.71 22.59
N THR A 51 2.64 0.88 21.95
CA THR A 51 3.45 2.10 22.17
C THR A 51 3.04 3.33 21.35
N ARG A 52 2.14 3.18 20.37
CA ARG A 52 1.72 4.28 19.48
C ARG A 52 0.24 4.68 19.59
N LEU A 53 -0.52 4.15 20.53
CA LEU A 53 -1.93 4.55 20.75
C LEU A 53 -2.10 6.06 21.03
N ALA A 54 -1.02 6.78 21.35
CA ALA A 54 -1.02 8.21 21.61
C ALA A 54 -0.31 9.06 20.53
N SER A 55 0.15 8.49 19.42
CA SER A 55 0.86 9.24 18.37
C SER A 55 -0.12 9.83 17.34
N PRO A 56 -0.08 11.15 17.04
CA PRO A 56 -0.92 11.76 16.02
C PRO A 56 -0.72 11.11 14.63
N GLY A 57 -1.82 10.82 13.92
CA GLY A 57 -1.78 10.29 12.56
C GLY A 57 -1.75 8.76 12.43
N PHE A 58 -1.96 8.03 13.53
CA PHE A 58 -2.28 6.61 13.49
C PHE A 58 -3.71 6.41 14.01
N PRO A 59 -4.60 5.77 13.25
CA PRO A 59 -5.96 5.62 13.72
C PRO A 59 -6.06 4.54 14.80
N THR A 60 -6.98 4.73 15.73
CA THR A 60 -7.31 3.72 16.74
C THR A 60 -7.95 2.49 16.09
N ARG A 61 -8.18 1.45 16.90
CA ARG A 61 -8.85 0.23 16.42
C ARG A 61 -10.31 0.48 16.08
N GLU A 62 -10.97 1.39 16.80
CA GLU A 62 -12.33 1.84 16.51
C GLU A 62 -12.38 2.62 15.20
N GLU A 63 -11.36 3.42 14.93
CA GLU A 63 -11.23 4.23 13.72
C GLU A 63 -10.92 3.37 12.48
N ASN A 64 -10.04 2.37 12.58
CA ASN A 64 -9.80 1.38 11.51
C ASN A 64 -10.17 -0.05 11.97
N PRO A 65 -11.45 -0.43 11.92
CA PRO A 65 -11.90 -1.76 12.33
C PRO A 65 -11.39 -2.87 11.40
N ASP A 66 -10.97 -2.53 10.18
CA ASP A 66 -10.44 -3.49 9.21
C ASP A 66 -8.99 -3.90 9.50
N GLY A 67 -8.19 -3.07 10.17
CA GLY A 67 -6.78 -3.36 10.46
C GLY A 67 -6.02 -3.81 9.20
N TYR A 68 -5.42 -5.01 9.25
CA TYR A 68 -4.72 -5.64 8.12
C TYR A 68 -5.61 -6.07 6.95
N LEU A 69 -6.93 -5.99 7.09
CA LEU A 69 -7.87 -6.23 6.00
C LEU A 69 -8.18 -4.96 5.20
N TRP A 70 -7.66 -3.80 5.62
CA TRP A 70 -7.94 -2.51 4.99
C TRP A 70 -7.57 -2.49 3.49
N LEU A 71 -6.39 -3.01 3.10
CA LEU A 71 -6.01 -3.08 1.69
C LEU A 71 -7.01 -3.90 0.87
N THR A 72 -7.40 -5.07 1.40
CA THR A 72 -8.34 -5.99 0.75
C THR A 72 -9.74 -5.39 0.62
N ARG A 73 -10.19 -4.61 1.62
CA ARG A 73 -11.55 -4.08 1.69
C ARG A 73 -11.73 -2.70 1.04
N ALA A 74 -10.68 -1.88 0.98
CA ALA A 74 -10.76 -0.51 0.49
C ALA A 74 -9.85 -0.23 -0.71
N VAL A 75 -8.52 -0.37 -0.55
CA VAL A 75 -7.53 0.06 -1.54
C VAL A 75 -7.59 -0.78 -2.81
N ILE A 76 -7.51 -2.11 -2.71
CA ILE A 76 -7.55 -3.01 -3.86
C ILE A 76 -8.87 -2.87 -4.64
N PRO A 77 -10.06 -2.84 -4.01
CA PRO A 77 -11.31 -2.56 -4.72
C PRO A 77 -11.34 -1.22 -5.45
N ARG A 78 -10.74 -0.15 -4.89
CA ARG A 78 -10.64 1.14 -5.58
C ARG A 78 -9.74 1.05 -6.81
N LEU A 79 -8.56 0.44 -6.70
CA LEU A 79 -7.67 0.23 -7.85
C LEU A 79 -8.36 -0.57 -8.96
N LYS A 80 -9.10 -1.62 -8.61
CA LYS A 80 -9.90 -2.41 -9.57
C LYS A 80 -10.97 -1.57 -10.26
N ARG A 81 -11.72 -0.76 -9.51
CA ARG A 81 -12.71 0.18 -10.09
C ARG A 81 -12.06 1.22 -11.01
N ALA A 82 -10.81 1.59 -10.75
CA ALA A 82 -10.02 2.48 -11.60
C ALA A 82 -9.38 1.76 -12.81
N GLY A 83 -9.65 0.47 -13.03
CA GLY A 83 -9.18 -0.28 -14.19
C GLY A 83 -7.85 -1.01 -14.01
N VAL A 84 -7.29 -1.08 -12.79
CA VAL A 84 -6.08 -1.89 -12.53
C VAL A 84 -6.42 -3.37 -12.65
N GLY A 85 -5.70 -4.06 -13.55
CA GLY A 85 -5.85 -5.49 -13.77
C GLY A 85 -5.43 -6.33 -12.56
N GLN A 86 -6.04 -7.51 -12.41
CA GLN A 86 -5.75 -8.44 -11.33
C GLN A 86 -4.27 -8.87 -11.30
N SER A 87 -3.65 -9.08 -12.46
CA SER A 87 -2.23 -9.42 -12.57
C SER A 87 -1.31 -8.37 -11.95
N VAL A 88 -1.60 -7.08 -12.15
CA VAL A 88 -0.84 -5.97 -11.55
C VAL A 88 -0.99 -5.99 -10.03
N ILE A 89 -2.21 -6.21 -9.53
CA ILE A 89 -2.45 -6.36 -8.08
C ILE A 89 -1.68 -7.56 -7.52
N ASP A 90 -1.66 -8.69 -8.22
CA ASP A 90 -0.90 -9.88 -7.79
C ASP A 90 0.61 -9.63 -7.77
N GLU A 91 1.16 -8.86 -8.70
CA GLU A 91 2.56 -8.44 -8.66
C GLU A 91 2.83 -7.55 -7.44
N LEU A 92 2.00 -6.54 -7.17
CA LEU A 92 2.17 -5.65 -6.02
C LEU A 92 2.09 -6.38 -4.66
N MET A 93 1.22 -7.39 -4.56
CA MET A 93 0.93 -8.08 -3.30
C MET A 93 1.73 -9.36 -3.09
N LYS A 94 2.22 -10.01 -4.16
CA LYS A 94 2.83 -11.34 -4.09
C LYS A 94 4.14 -11.40 -4.87
N GLY A 95 4.12 -11.02 -6.14
CA GLY A 95 5.28 -11.14 -7.04
C GLY A 95 6.47 -10.32 -6.55
N ASN A 96 6.26 -9.02 -6.35
CA ASN A 96 7.27 -8.08 -5.88
C ASN A 96 7.78 -8.44 -4.47
N PRO A 97 6.92 -8.68 -3.45
CA PRO A 97 7.39 -9.14 -2.15
C PRO A 97 8.21 -10.42 -2.21
N LYS A 98 7.79 -11.42 -3.00
CA LYS A 98 8.53 -12.67 -3.17
C LYS A 98 9.95 -12.39 -3.69
N ARG A 99 10.08 -11.65 -4.79
CA ARG A 99 11.38 -11.31 -5.39
C ARG A 99 12.27 -10.51 -4.43
N TYR A 100 11.68 -9.58 -3.68
CA TYR A 100 12.38 -8.84 -2.64
C TYR A 100 12.96 -9.76 -1.55
N PHE A 101 12.14 -10.65 -0.99
CA PHE A 101 12.56 -11.55 0.08
C PHE A 101 13.49 -12.68 -0.40
N GLU A 102 13.46 -13.02 -1.70
CA GLU A 102 14.42 -13.93 -2.34
C GLU A 102 15.76 -13.25 -2.65
N GLY A 103 15.91 -11.94 -2.39
CA GLY A 103 17.16 -11.20 -2.60
C GLY A 103 17.42 -10.83 -4.06
N LEU A 104 16.39 -10.85 -4.92
CA LEU A 104 16.52 -10.43 -6.31
C LEU A 104 16.65 -8.91 -6.43
N LYS A 105 17.35 -8.47 -7.48
CA LYS A 105 17.60 -7.05 -7.73
C LYS A 105 16.35 -6.40 -8.33
N PRO A 106 16.04 -5.14 -7.99
CA PRO A 106 14.95 -4.40 -8.63
C PRO A 106 15.10 -4.40 -10.16
N GLY A 107 14.00 -4.69 -10.87
CA GLY A 107 13.96 -4.79 -12.33
C GLY A 107 14.50 -6.09 -12.94
N SER A 108 14.86 -7.09 -12.12
CA SER A 108 15.18 -8.46 -12.58
C SER A 108 13.95 -9.25 -12.99
#